data_AF-T0RMN5-F1
#
_entry.id   AF-T0RMN5-F1
#
_cell.length_a   1.000
_cell.length_b   1.000
_cell.length_c   1.000
_cell.angle_alpha   90.00
_cell.angle_beta   90.00
_cell.angle_gamma   90.00
#
_symmetry.space_group_name_H-M   'P 1'
#
loop_
_entity.id
_entity.type
_entity.pdbx_description
1 polymer ?
#
loop_
_entity_poly.entity_id
_entity_poly.type
_entity_poly.pdbx_seq_one_letter_code
_entity_poly.pdbx_strand_id
1 'polypeptide(L)'
;MDTQEILISELKRLSKECRLHSRSVNSSFALMRVSNTINSLLSSLNEDSISDENPLSKRETEILAHVSNGFTNREIAKALLISEKTIEYHLKSIFQKTHASKRAEAVTNALKNRWL
;
A
#
# COMPACT_ATOMS: atom_id res chain seq x y z
N MET A 1 -2.66 4.96 -29.94
CA MET A 1 -3.75 3.99 -29.73
C MET A 1 -4.23 4.18 -28.32
N ASP A 2 -5.53 4.42 -28.14
CA ASP A 2 -6.10 4.78 -26.84
C ASP A 2 -5.93 3.62 -25.86
N THR A 3 -5.47 3.88 -24.64
CA THR A 3 -5.21 2.85 -23.62
C THR A 3 -6.47 2.06 -23.29
N GLN A 4 -7.64 2.69 -23.44
CA GLN A 4 -8.94 2.03 -23.31
C GLN A 4 -9.24 1.02 -24.42
N GLU A 5 -8.82 1.28 -25.66
CA GLU A 5 -9.03 0.35 -26.79
C GLU A 5 -8.18 -0.92 -26.66
N ILE A 6 -6.94 -0.77 -26.18
CA ILE A 6 -6.03 -1.89 -25.92
C ILE A 6 -6.65 -2.82 -24.87
N LEU A 7 -7.14 -2.25 -23.77
CA LEU A 7 -7.75 -2.99 -22.67
C LEU A 7 -9.02 -3.76 -23.07
N ILE A 8 -9.89 -3.13 -23.84
CA ILE A 8 -11.11 -3.77 -24.35
C ILE A 8 -10.76 -4.93 -25.29
N SER A 9 -9.70 -4.79 -26.10
CA SER A 9 -9.23 -5.86 -26.99
C SER A 9 -8.68 -7.07 -26.24
N GLU A 10 -7.93 -6.85 -25.16
CA GLU A 10 -7.36 -7.91 -24.33
C GLU A 10 -8.46 -8.66 -23.55
N LEU A 11 -9.42 -7.94 -22.98
CA LEU A 11 -10.57 -8.53 -22.29
C LEU A 11 -11.43 -9.40 -23.22
N LYS A 12 -11.67 -8.95 -24.46
CA LYS A 12 -12.40 -9.73 -25.46
C LYS A 12 -11.65 -11.01 -25.85
N ARG A 13 -10.33 -10.96 -25.93
CA ARG A 13 -9.49 -12.12 -26.23
C ARG A 13 -9.51 -13.14 -25.09
N LEU A 14 -9.35 -12.70 -23.84
CA LEU A 14 -9.43 -13.56 -22.65
C LEU A 14 -10.81 -14.23 -22.50
N SER A 15 -11.89 -13.49 -22.78
CA SER A 15 -13.25 -14.05 -22.80
C SER A 15 -13.40 -15.17 -23.83
N LYS A 16 -12.79 -15.00 -25.02
CA LYS A 16 -12.80 -16.00 -26.09
C LYS A 16 -11.98 -17.24 -25.72
N GLU A 17 -10.81 -17.06 -25.11
CA GLU A 17 -9.97 -18.17 -24.63
C GLU A 17 -10.69 -18.96 -23.53
N CYS A 18 -11.37 -18.30 -22.59
CA CYS A 18 -12.19 -18.97 -21.57
C CYS A 18 -13.37 -19.75 -22.18
N ARG A 19 -14.04 -19.20 -23.20
CA ARG A 19 -15.14 -19.91 -23.91
C ARG A 19 -14.65 -21.17 -24.63
N LEU A 20 -13.46 -21.14 -25.22
CA LEU A 20 -12.88 -22.31 -25.90
C LEU A 20 -12.52 -23.43 -24.92
N HIS A 21 -12.10 -23.08 -23.70
CA HIS A 21 -11.78 -24.04 -22.64
C HIS A 21 -13.02 -24.59 -21.90
N SER A 22 -14.24 -24.10 -22.20
CA SER A 22 -15.50 -24.59 -21.62
C SER A 22 -15.91 -26.01 -22.06
N ARG A 23 -15.17 -26.65 -22.98
CA ARG A 23 -15.41 -28.05 -23.41
C ARG A 23 -14.56 -29.11 -22.70
N SER A 24 -13.70 -28.74 -21.75
CA SER A 24 -13.04 -29.69 -20.85
C SER A 24 -13.03 -29.12 -19.44
N VAL A 25 -14.22 -29.12 -18.82
CA VAL A 25 -14.37 -28.75 -17.41
C VAL A 25 -13.92 -29.95 -16.56
N ASN A 26 -12.62 -30.22 -16.52
CA ASN A 26 -11.98 -31.00 -15.46
C ASN A 26 -10.46 -30.84 -15.47
N SER A 27 -10.00 -29.74 -14.92
CA SER A 27 -8.97 -29.82 -13.89
C SER A 27 -8.98 -28.50 -13.15
N SER A 28 -8.92 -28.58 -11.82
CA SER A 28 -8.63 -27.46 -10.91
C SER A 28 -7.54 -26.52 -11.45
N PHE A 29 -6.62 -27.05 -12.27
CA PHE A 29 -5.57 -26.32 -12.97
C PHE A 29 -6.06 -25.27 -13.98
N ALA A 30 -7.07 -25.53 -14.81
CA ALA A 30 -7.55 -24.55 -15.80
C ALA A 30 -8.23 -23.35 -15.11
N LEU A 31 -9.05 -23.63 -14.09
CA LEU A 31 -9.64 -22.61 -13.23
C LEU A 31 -8.60 -21.85 -12.42
N MET A 32 -7.58 -22.54 -11.88
CA MET A 32 -6.46 -21.93 -11.17
C MET A 32 -5.65 -21.01 -12.09
N ARG A 33 -5.43 -21.40 -13.35
CA ARG A 33 -4.71 -20.58 -14.33
C ARG A 33 -5.51 -19.33 -14.69
N VAL A 34 -6.81 -19.48 -15.00
CA VAL A 34 -7.69 -18.33 -15.27
C VAL A 34 -7.77 -17.41 -14.05
N SER A 35 -7.94 -17.95 -12.84
CA SER A 35 -7.97 -17.20 -11.59
C SER A 35 -6.66 -16.43 -11.34
N ASN A 36 -5.51 -17.09 -11.52
CA ASN A 36 -4.20 -16.44 -11.36
C ASN A 36 -3.94 -15.36 -12.41
N THR A 37 -4.37 -15.57 -13.66
CA THR A 37 -4.27 -14.57 -14.72
C THR A 37 -5.19 -13.38 -14.45
N ILE A 38 -6.42 -13.62 -13.97
CA ILE A 38 -7.33 -12.55 -13.55
C ILE A 38 -6.74 -11.77 -12.38
N ASN A 39 -6.20 -12.44 -11.35
CA ASN A 39 -5.56 -11.76 -10.22
C ASN A 39 -4.34 -10.94 -10.66
N SER A 40 -3.49 -11.48 -11.55
CA SER A 40 -2.34 -10.75 -12.08
C SER A 40 -2.76 -9.53 -12.91
N LEU A 41 -3.82 -9.65 -13.71
CA LEU A 41 -4.34 -8.52 -14.51
C LEU A 41 -5.05 -7.50 -13.62
N LEU A 42 -5.78 -7.94 -12.59
CA LEU A 42 -6.33 -7.04 -11.58
C LEU A 42 -5.21 -6.29 -10.86
N SER A 43 -4.09 -6.93 -10.52
CA SER A 43 -2.91 -6.28 -9.95
C SER A 43 -2.29 -5.25 -10.91
N SER A 44 -2.19 -5.57 -12.21
CA SER A 44 -1.65 -4.65 -13.22
C SER A 44 -2.59 -3.50 -13.59
N LEU A 45 -3.91 -3.70 -13.48
CA LEU A 45 -4.92 -2.65 -13.63
C LEU A 45 -5.05 -1.80 -12.36
N ASN A 46 -4.62 -2.36 -11.23
CA ASN A 46 -4.46 -1.70 -9.95
C ASN A 46 -3.07 -1.09 -9.77
N GLU A 47 -2.33 -0.74 -10.83
CA GLU A 47 -1.18 0.17 -10.66
C GLU A 47 -1.59 1.51 -10.01
N ASP A 48 -2.90 1.82 -9.95
CA ASP A 48 -3.49 2.90 -9.15
C ASP A 48 -4.34 2.45 -7.93
N SER A 49 -4.35 1.16 -7.54
CA SER A 49 -5.05 0.70 -6.32
C SER A 49 -4.12 0.06 -5.30
N ILE A 50 -3.55 0.93 -4.46
CA ILE A 50 -3.53 0.78 -3.00
C ILE A 50 -3.07 -0.60 -2.51
N SER A 51 -1.76 -0.78 -2.43
CA SER A 51 -1.18 -1.40 -1.23
C SER A 51 -1.13 -0.33 -0.13
N ASP A 52 -2.23 -0.14 0.59
CA ASP A 52 -2.29 0.55 1.89
C ASP A 52 -1.62 -0.32 2.98
N GLU A 53 -0.47 -0.95 2.70
CA GLU A 53 0.40 -1.37 3.79
C GLU A 53 1.09 -0.10 4.29
N ASN A 54 0.43 0.57 5.23
CA ASN A 54 1.06 1.60 6.04
C ASN A 54 2.39 1.04 6.55
N PRO A 55 3.55 1.55 6.10
CA PRO A 55 4.86 1.00 6.46
C PRO A 55 5.19 1.27 7.93
N LEU A 56 4.41 2.15 8.58
CA LEU A 56 4.53 2.47 9.98
C LEU A 56 3.85 1.40 10.83
N SER A 57 4.57 0.92 11.83
CA SER A 57 3.97 0.14 12.91
C SER A 57 2.97 1.00 13.70
N LYS A 58 2.06 0.36 14.43
CA LYS A 58 1.08 1.05 15.29
C LYS A 58 1.72 2.10 16.20
N ARG A 59 2.88 1.79 16.78
CA ARG A 59 3.61 2.70 17.66
C ARG A 59 4.22 3.88 16.90
N GLU A 60 4.71 3.65 15.69
CA GLU A 60 5.23 4.71 14.83
C GLU A 60 4.12 5.64 14.35
N THR A 61 2.94 5.11 14.02
CA THR A 61 1.75 5.90 13.69
C THR A 61 1.29 6.75 14.86
N GLU A 62 1.23 6.18 16.08
CA GLU A 62 0.89 6.90 17.31
C GLU A 62 1.88 8.06 17.58
N ILE A 63 3.18 7.81 17.44
CA ILE A 63 4.22 8.84 17.58
C ILE A 63 4.05 9.93 16.50
N LEU A 64 3.80 9.54 15.25
CA LEU A 64 3.62 10.49 14.16
C LEU A 64 2.31 11.31 14.29
N ALA A 65 1.28 10.76 14.94
CA ALA A 65 0.08 11.50 15.31
C ALA A 65 0.37 12.57 16.37
N HIS A 66 1.19 12.29 17.39
CA HIS A 66 1.62 13.34 18.31
C HIS A 66 2.50 14.40 17.61
N VAL A 67 3.30 13.97 16.64
CA VAL A 67 4.10 14.87 15.81
C VAL A 67 3.22 15.82 15.01
N SER A 68 2.13 15.34 14.39
CA SER A 68 1.20 16.17 13.63
C SER A 68 0.45 17.18 14.52
N ASN A 69 0.24 16.84 15.80
CA ASN A 69 -0.30 17.75 16.82
C ASN A 69 0.75 18.75 17.37
N GLY A 70 1.98 18.75 16.87
CA GLY A 70 3.01 19.72 17.25
C GLY A 70 3.79 19.38 18.52
N PHE A 71 3.63 18.17 19.09
CA PHE A 71 4.31 17.81 20.32
C PHE A 71 5.82 17.70 20.10
N THR A 72 6.61 18.04 21.11
CA THR A 72 8.06 17.84 21.17
C THR A 72 8.41 16.40 21.56
N ASN A 73 9.63 15.94 21.29
CA ASN A 73 10.06 14.58 21.66
C ASN A 73 9.90 14.31 23.18
N ARG A 74 10.15 15.32 24.01
CA ARG A 74 9.96 15.27 25.47
C ARG A 74 8.50 15.08 25.86
N GLU A 75 7.58 15.78 25.21
CA GLU A 75 6.14 15.64 25.48
C GLU A 75 5.62 14.28 25.03
N ILE A 76 6.08 13.78 23.87
CA ILE A 76 5.72 12.44 23.38
C ILE A 76 6.27 11.37 24.31
N ALA A 77 7.53 11.50 24.75
CA ALA A 77 8.16 10.60 25.70
C ALA A 77 7.36 10.52 27.02
N LYS A 78 6.92 11.68 27.54
CA LYS A 78 6.08 11.76 28.74
C LYS A 78 4.69 11.15 28.51
N ALA A 79 4.04 11.44 27.39
CA ALA A 79 2.71 10.93 27.07
C ALA A 79 2.71 9.40 26.92
N LEU A 80 3.79 8.85 26.37
CA LEU A 80 3.90 7.44 26.07
C LEU A 80 4.74 6.63 27.08
N LEU A 81 5.14 7.26 28.20
CA LEU A 81 5.92 6.70 29.31
C LEU A 81 7.21 5.97 28.89
N ILE A 82 7.95 6.57 27.95
CA ILE A 82 9.24 6.05 27.45
C ILE A 82 10.30 7.15 27.40
N SER A 83 11.56 6.80 27.16
CA SER A 83 12.64 7.79 27.10
C SER A 83 12.59 8.62 25.81
N GLU A 84 13.08 9.87 25.86
CA GLU A 84 13.26 10.70 24.66
C GLU A 84 14.18 10.02 23.64
N LYS A 85 15.16 9.24 24.11
CA LYS A 85 16.06 8.48 23.25
C LYS A 85 15.32 7.42 22.43
N THR A 86 14.32 6.78 23.02
CA THR A 86 13.45 5.81 22.34
C THR A 86 12.60 6.52 21.27
N ILE A 87 12.12 7.73 21.56
CA ILE A 87 11.39 8.55 20.58
C ILE A 87 12.29 8.94 19.40
N GLU A 88 13.54 9.36 19.64
CA GLU A 88 14.50 9.64 18.57
C GLU A 88 14.72 8.44 17.66
N TYR A 89 14.82 7.24 18.24
CA TYR A 89 14.97 6.00 17.48
C TYR A 89 13.75 5.73 16.59
N HIS A 90 12.53 5.83 17.13
CA HIS A 90 11.31 5.67 16.35
C HIS A 90 11.19 6.73 15.25
N LEU A 91 11.51 8.00 15.53
CA LEU A 91 11.46 9.07 14.53
C LEU A 91 12.44 8.85 13.38
N LYS A 92 13.64 8.29 13.64
CA LYS A 92 14.56 7.90 12.57
C LYS A 92 13.96 6.83 11.66
N SER A 93 13.33 5.81 12.24
CA SER A 93 12.64 4.76 11.47
C SER A 93 11.47 5.35 10.66
N ILE A 94 10.66 6.22 11.29
CA ILE A 94 9.55 6.93 10.63
C ILE A 94 10.06 7.75 9.43
N PHE A 95 11.14 8.50 9.60
CA PHE A 95 11.71 9.31 8.51
C PHE A 95 12.20 8.46 7.34
N GLN A 96 12.81 7.31 7.62
CA GLN A 96 13.20 6.35 6.57
C GLN A 96 11.98 5.80 5.84
N LYS A 97 10.95 5.36 6.59
CA LYS A 97 9.72 4.75 6.04
C LYS A 97 8.81 5.73 5.30
N THR A 98 8.84 7.01 5.70
CA THR A 98 8.10 8.09 5.04
C THR A 98 8.91 8.81 3.97
N HIS A 99 10.16 8.39 3.75
CA HIS A 99 11.11 9.05 2.84
C HIS A 99 11.25 10.55 3.11
N ALA A 100 11.21 10.95 4.38
CA ALA A 100 11.26 12.34 4.81
C ALA A 100 12.62 12.66 5.42
N SER A 101 13.12 13.87 5.12
CA SER A 101 14.31 14.41 5.78
C SER A 101 13.96 15.26 7.01
N LYS A 102 12.73 15.78 7.06
CA LYS A 102 12.26 16.68 8.12
C LYS A 102 10.97 16.18 8.77
N ARG A 103 10.76 16.58 10.01
CA ARG A 103 9.57 16.26 10.81
C ARG A 103 8.26 16.61 10.11
N ALA A 104 8.15 17.82 9.55
CA ALA A 104 6.94 18.27 8.86
C ALA A 104 6.68 17.53 7.54
N GLU A 105 7.76 17.13 6.85
CA GLU A 105 7.70 16.33 5.63
C GLU A 105 7.19 14.92 5.92
N ALA A 106 7.61 14.31 7.02
CA ALA A 106 7.11 12.99 7.44
C ALA A 106 5.60 12.98 7.66
N VAL A 107 5.06 14.02 8.31
CA VAL A 107 3.60 14.20 8.49
C VAL A 107 2.91 14.39 7.14
N THR A 108 3.47 15.27 6.29
CA THR A 108 2.88 15.57 4.97
C THR A 108 2.82 14.32 4.09
N ASN A 109 3.90 13.54 4.06
CA ASN A 109 3.97 12.29 3.29
C ASN A 109 3.01 11.25 3.85
N ALA A 110 2.91 11.11 5.17
CA ALA A 110 1.94 10.20 5.78
C ALA A 110 0.49 10.58 5.48
N LEU A 111 0.12 11.86 5.52
CA LEU A 111 -1.23 12.32 5.16
C LEU A 111 -1.55 12.08 3.68
N LYS A 112 -0.60 12.36 2.77
CA LYS A 112 -0.76 12.09 1.33
C LYS A 112 -1.02 10.61 1.04
N ASN A 113 -0.34 9.73 1.78
CA ASN A 113 -0.46 8.28 1.64
C ASN A 113 -1.51 7.66 2.60
N ARG A 114 -2.33 8.47 3.29
CA ARG A 114 -3.39 8.01 4.21
C ARG A 114 -2.91 7.10 5.35
N TRP A 115 -1.69 7.32 5.83
CA TRP A 115 -1.12 6.61 6.99
C TRP A 115 -1.45 7.27 8.32
N LEU A 116 -2.00 8.48 8.28
CA LEU A 116 -2.45 9.32 9.38
C LEU A 116 -3.85 9.87 9.13
#